data_AF-A0A821S400-F1
#
_entry.id   AF-A0A821S400-F1
#
_cell.length_a   1.000
_cell.length_b   1.000
_cell.length_c   1.000
_cell.angle_alpha   90.00
_cell.angle_beta   90.00
_cell.angle_gamma   90.00
#
_symmetry.space_group_name_H-M   'P 1'
#
loop_
_entity.id
_entity.type
_entity.pdbx_description
1 polymer ?
#
loop_
_entity_poly.entity_id
_entity_poly.type
_entity_poly.pdbx_seq_one_letter_code
_entity_poly.pdbx_strand_id
1 'polypeptide(L)'
;RLILQQHMKIFDISKITQANTHIQHTINTGDSLPISSRPYPRAIEQRRELQDEIQKMTQTNQIRPSNSPWSCPVIIHKKKDGGI
;
A
#
# COMPACT_ATOMS: atom_id res chain seq x y z
N ARG A 1 -33.47 -15.58 2.89
CA ARG A 1 -32.47 -15.64 1.79
C ARG A 1 -31.44 -14.56 2.07
N LEU A 2 -30.18 -14.96 2.12
CA LEU A 2 -29.11 -14.44 2.98
C LEU A 2 -28.72 -12.97 2.74
N ILE A 3 -28.46 -12.24 3.83
CA ILE A 3 -27.97 -10.84 3.89
C ILE A 3 -26.90 -10.52 2.82
N LEU A 4 -26.03 -11.48 2.52
CA LEU A 4 -24.99 -11.38 1.49
C LEU A 4 -25.55 -11.09 0.09
N GLN A 5 -26.68 -11.69 -0.29
CA GLN A 5 -27.32 -11.43 -1.59
C GLN A 5 -27.92 -10.02 -1.65
N GLN A 6 -28.42 -9.51 -0.52
CA GLN A 6 -29.03 -8.18 -0.45
C GLN A 6 -27.99 -7.06 -0.56
N HIS A 7 -26.79 -7.28 -0.01
CA HIS A 7 -25.71 -6.28 0.05
C HIS A 7 -24.52 -6.60 -0.86
N MET A 8 -24.72 -7.41 -1.90
CA MET A 8 -23.65 -7.87 -2.79
C MET A 8 -22.85 -6.74 -3.43
N LYS A 9 -23.44 -5.54 -3.57
CA LYS A 9 -22.76 -4.33 -4.11
C LYS A 9 -21.73 -3.72 -3.15
N ILE A 10 -21.83 -3.98 -1.85
CA ILE A 10 -20.94 -3.42 -0.82
C ILE A 10 -19.75 -4.35 -0.57
N PHE A 11 -19.96 -5.66 -0.73
CA PHE A 11 -18.91 -6.66 -0.56
C PHE A 11 -18.15 -6.81 -1.87
N ASP A 12 -16.91 -6.30 -1.89
CA ASP A 12 -16.00 -6.59 -2.99
C ASP A 12 -15.27 -7.89 -2.71
N ILE A 13 -15.53 -8.90 -3.55
CA ILE A 13 -14.88 -10.22 -3.49
C ILE A 13 -13.82 -10.34 -4.60
N SER A 14 -13.83 -9.39 -5.55
CA SER A 14 -13.10 -9.52 -6.81
C SER A 14 -12.10 -8.40 -7.07
N LYS A 15 -12.28 -7.22 -6.45
CA LYS A 15 -11.43 -6.06 -6.66
C LYS A 15 -10.76 -5.64 -5.37
N ILE A 16 -9.70 -4.85 -5.53
CA ILE A 16 -9.05 -4.17 -4.43
C ILE A 16 -10.01 -3.10 -3.89
N THR A 17 -10.39 -3.23 -2.61
CA THR A 17 -11.25 -2.27 -1.93
C THR A 17 -10.50 -0.97 -1.66
N GLN A 18 -10.62 0.00 -2.55
CA GLN A 18 -10.15 1.36 -2.31
C GLN A 18 -11.31 2.23 -1.82
N ALA A 19 -11.16 2.85 -0.65
CA ALA A 19 -12.13 3.80 -0.16
C ALA A 19 -12.08 5.06 -1.04
N ASN A 20 -13.21 5.38 -1.69
CA ASN A 20 -13.36 6.62 -2.45
C ASN A 20 -14.15 7.63 -1.61
N THR A 21 -13.43 8.39 -0.78
CA THR A 21 -13.99 9.43 0.07
C THR A 21 -13.55 10.81 -0.41
N HIS A 22 -14.46 11.78 -0.37
CA HIS A 22 -14.17 13.18 -0.68
C HIS A 22 -13.34 13.89 0.41
N ILE A 23 -13.08 13.22 1.53
CA ILE A 23 -12.31 13.76 2.66
C ILE A 23 -10.86 13.33 2.48
N GLN A 24 -9.95 14.31 2.47
CA GLN A 24 -8.51 14.08 2.42
C GLN A 24 -7.96 13.78 3.82
N HIS A 25 -7.24 12.68 3.97
CA HIS A 25 -6.51 12.39 5.21
C HIS A 25 -5.30 13.32 5.35
N THR A 26 -5.13 13.92 6.53
CA THR A 26 -4.02 14.82 6.86
C THR A 26 -3.29 14.31 8.09
N ILE A 27 -1.95 14.32 8.05
CA ILE A 27 -1.08 13.94 9.17
C ILE A 27 -0.42 15.22 9.70
N ASN A 28 -0.64 15.56 10.97
CA ASN A 28 0.01 16.69 11.62
C ASN A 28 1.36 16.27 12.20
N THR A 29 2.46 16.79 11.66
CA THR A 29 3.83 16.49 12.09
C THR A 29 4.37 17.43 13.18
N GLY A 30 3.63 18.49 13.54
CA GLY A 30 4.10 19.54 14.46
C GLY A 30 5.43 20.14 14.00
N ASP A 31 6.35 20.35 14.94
CA ASP A 31 7.69 20.91 14.70
C ASP A 31 8.73 19.86 14.29
N SER A 32 8.30 18.64 13.94
CA SER A 32 9.22 17.54 13.60
C SER A 32 9.90 17.78 12.25
N LEU A 33 11.24 17.69 12.24
CA LEU A 33 12.03 17.79 11.01
C LEU A 33 11.95 16.49 10.18
N PRO A 34 12.08 16.58 8.84
CA PRO A 34 12.09 15.41 7.98
C PRO A 34 13.19 14.40 8.28
N ILE A 35 12.81 13.13 8.31
CA ILE A 35 13.73 12.00 8.49
C ILE A 35 13.79 11.19 7.19
N SER A 36 15.00 10.96 6.68
CA SER A 36 15.24 10.14 5.49
C SER A 36 16.14 8.96 5.84
N SER A 37 15.58 7.77 5.80
CA SER A 37 16.27 6.52 6.15
C SER A 37 16.61 5.71 4.91
N ARG A 38 17.82 5.14 4.88
CA ARG A 38 18.27 4.32 3.75
C ARG A 38 17.46 3.02 3.64
N PRO A 39 17.11 2.58 2.42
CA PRO A 39 16.55 1.24 2.21
C PRO A 39 17.51 0.15 2.71
N TYR A 40 16.97 -0.91 3.32
CA TYR A 40 17.79 -2.06 3.71
C TYR A 40 18.35 -2.81 2.49
N PRO A 41 19.58 -3.35 2.58
CA PRO A 41 20.09 -4.29 1.59
C PRO A 41 19.15 -5.48 1.45
N ARG A 42 18.93 -5.94 0.22
CA ARG A 42 18.01 -7.04 -0.09
C ARG A 42 18.61 -7.98 -1.12
N ALA A 43 18.21 -9.25 -1.02
CA ALA A 43 18.48 -10.23 -2.07
C ALA A 43 17.74 -9.86 -3.36
N ILE A 44 18.20 -10.39 -4.49
CA ILE A 44 17.62 -10.11 -5.82
C ILE A 44 16.15 -10.53 -5.88
N GLU A 45 15.80 -11.67 -5.30
CA GLU A 45 14.42 -12.20 -5.27
C GLU A 45 13.47 -11.23 -4.55
N GLN A 46 13.80 -10.82 -3.33
CA GLN A 46 13.02 -9.84 -2.56
C GLN A 46 12.89 -8.49 -3.27
N ARG A 47 13.91 -8.09 -4.03
CA ARG A 47 13.85 -6.85 -4.82
C ARG A 47 12.85 -6.95 -5.99
N ARG A 48 12.76 -8.13 -6.63
CA ARG A 48 11.77 -8.39 -7.68
C ARG A 48 10.36 -8.40 -7.10
N GLU A 49 10.14 -9.14 -6.02
CA GLU A 49 8.86 -9.18 -5.30
C GLU A 49 8.38 -7.77 -4.89
N LEU A 50 9.29 -6.94 -4.37
CA LEU A 50 8.99 -5.55 -4.04
C LEU A 50 8.61 -4.72 -5.25
N GLN A 51 9.32 -4.90 -6.36
CA GLN A 51 9.06 -4.15 -7.59
C GLN A 51 7.71 -4.52 -8.19
N ASP A 52 7.33 -5.79 -8.16
CA ASP A 52 6.04 -6.28 -8.64
C ASP A 52 4.87 -5.68 -7.83
N GLU A 53 5.00 -5.64 -6.49
CA GLU A 53 3.95 -5.04 -5.64
C GLU A 53 3.88 -3.51 -5.81
N ILE A 54 5.02 -2.82 -5.93
CA ILE A 54 5.05 -1.38 -6.26
C ILE A 54 4.36 -1.12 -7.60
N GLN A 55 4.62 -1.95 -8.62
CA GLN A 55 4.00 -1.81 -9.94
C GLN A 55 2.48 -1.98 -9.85
N LYS A 56 1.99 -2.99 -9.13
CA LYS A 56 0.57 -3.23 -8.91
C LYS A 56 -0.11 -2.07 -8.16
N MET A 57 0.51 -1.55 -7.10
CA MET A 57 0.00 -0.38 -6.35
C MET A 57 0.01 0.89 -7.21
N THR A 58 1.00 1.05 -8.09
CA THR A 58 1.07 2.20 -9.02
C THR A 58 -0.02 2.10 -10.09
N GLN A 59 -0.22 0.91 -10.69
CA GLN A 59 -1.28 0.67 -11.69
C GLN A 59 -2.69 0.90 -11.13
N THR A 60 -2.88 0.66 -9.83
CA THR A 60 -4.15 0.88 -9.13
C THR A 60 -4.27 2.29 -8.53
N ASN A 61 -3.31 3.17 -8.79
CA ASN A 61 -3.27 4.56 -8.28
C ASN A 61 -3.30 4.68 -6.74
N GLN A 62 -2.83 3.65 -6.02
CA GLN A 62 -2.70 3.69 -4.57
C GLN A 62 -1.46 4.49 -4.13
N ILE A 63 -0.38 4.42 -4.93
CA ILE A 63 0.87 5.15 -4.70
C ILE A 63 1.30 5.90 -5.95
N ARG A 64 2.22 6.85 -5.78
CA ARG A 64 2.86 7.60 -6.87
C ARG A 64 4.33 7.90 -6.54
N PRO A 65 5.20 8.11 -7.54
CA PRO A 65 6.54 8.62 -7.33
C PRO A 65 6.52 9.96 -6.58
N SER A 66 7.50 10.19 -5.71
CA SER A 66 7.64 11.45 -4.99
C SER A 66 9.12 11.76 -4.70
N ASN A 67 9.44 13.05 -4.57
CA ASN A 67 10.74 13.54 -4.11
C ASN A 67 10.59 14.08 -2.68
N SER A 68 10.17 13.20 -1.76
CA SER A 68 9.89 13.58 -0.37
C SER A 68 11.17 13.72 0.45
N PRO A 69 11.29 14.75 1.32
CA PRO A 69 12.37 14.82 2.30
C PRO A 69 12.21 13.76 3.40
N TRP A 70 11.00 13.18 3.53
CA TRP A 70 10.70 12.05 4.40
C TRP A 70 10.84 10.73 3.65
N SER A 71 11.62 9.78 4.18
CA SER A 71 11.71 8.42 3.65
C SER A 71 11.96 7.38 4.74
N CYS A 72 11.36 6.21 4.57
CA CYS A 72 11.48 5.08 5.50
C CYS A 72 11.70 3.79 4.70
N PRO A 73 12.56 2.86 5.15
CA PRO A 73 12.75 1.58 4.48
C PRO A 73 11.48 0.72 4.50
N VAL A 74 11.14 0.12 3.36
CA VAL A 74 10.07 -0.88 3.25
C VAL A 74 10.60 -2.26 3.59
N ILE A 75 9.80 -3.10 4.25
CA ILE A 75 10.10 -4.51 4.53
C ILE A 75 8.97 -5.36 3.93
N ILE A 76 9.32 -6.51 3.36
CA ILE A 76 8.37 -7.47 2.81
C ILE A 76 8.33 -8.71 3.70
N HIS A 77 7.12 -9.15 4.01
CA HIS A 77 6.87 -10.38 4.72
C HIS A 77 5.93 -11.27 3.93
N LYS A 78 6.26 -12.56 3.85
CA LYS A 78 5.38 -13.56 3.26
C LYS A 78 4.19 -13.77 4.21
N LYS A 79 2.99 -13.60 3.68
CA LYS A 79 1.74 -13.89 4.39
C LYS A 79 1.53 -15.40 4.47
N LYS A 80 0.71 -15.83 5.43
CA LYS A 80 0.43 -17.26 5.69
C LYS A 80 -0.27 -17.94 4.50
N ASP A 81 -1.04 -17.19 3.74
CA ASP A 81 -1.75 -17.64 2.52
C ASP A 81 -0.83 -17.79 1.30
N GLY A 82 0.48 -17.59 1.47
CA GLY A 82 1.46 -17.65 0.38
C GLY A 82 1.52 -16.37 -0.43
N GLY A 83 0.73 -15.35 -0.08
CA GLY A 83 0.86 -14.02 -0.63
C GLY A 83 2.10 -13.30 -0.13
N ILE A 84 2.49 -12.27 -0.87
CA ILE A 84 3.47 -11.27 -0.48
C ILE A 84 2.72 -10.02 -0.01
#